data_AF-A0A6I2KSY2-F1
#
_entry.id   AF-A0A6I2KSY2-F1
#
_cell.length_a   1.000
_cell.length_b   1.000
_cell.length_c   1.000
_cell.angle_alpha   90.00
_cell.angle_beta   90.00
_cell.angle_gamma   90.00
#
_symmetry.space_group_name_H-M   'P 1'
#
loop_
_entity.id
_entity.type
_entity.pdbx_description
1 polymer ?
#
loop_
_entity_poly.entity_id
_entity_poly.type
_entity_poly.pdbx_seq_one_letter_code
_entity_poly.pdbx_strand_id
1 'polypeptide(L)'
;MNTRFLEWLVFAVFGGVMLYSLHHILAGSFPANTTPAHGAGDWATWVGAIGTVGTLIGTIWLATAATRREKQIAHDSAVLAAAGIQIRLLDTLHALVAIAEELGRPIEDDGKPQPYVTWAHRIRSSITWQIADLTPLIHAKGQPAPALAVAREWLLSCADELQSRPFNQDYDDFEYWEAAEFNQSQADIVHGAAEMIREAKRACDRLLEHVPAP
;
A
#
# COMPACT_ATOMS: atom_id res chain seq x y z
N MET A 1 -1.37 -21.02 10.87
CA MET A 1 -0.67 -21.79 11.92
C MET A 1 0.07 -20.80 12.81
N ASN A 2 -0.20 -20.78 14.10
CA ASN A 2 0.31 -19.76 15.02
C ASN A 2 1.82 -19.95 15.21
N THR A 3 2.65 -18.95 14.88
CA THR A 3 4.12 -19.07 14.91
C THR A 3 4.63 -19.39 16.31
N ARG A 4 3.90 -18.93 17.34
CA ARG A 4 4.15 -19.27 18.74
C ARG A 4 4.01 -20.77 19.03
N PHE A 5 3.09 -21.47 18.36
CA PHE A 5 2.91 -22.92 18.55
C PHE A 5 4.12 -23.69 18.00
N LEU A 6 4.63 -23.31 16.82
CA LEU A 6 5.81 -23.95 16.24
C LEU A 6 7.05 -23.68 17.11
N GLU A 7 7.22 -22.46 17.62
CA GLU A 7 8.29 -22.12 18.56
C GLU A 7 8.23 -23.01 19.81
N TRP A 8 7.07 -23.09 20.46
CA TRP A 8 6.86 -23.95 21.63
C TRP A 8 7.12 -25.44 21.33
N LEU A 9 6.67 -25.93 20.18
CA LEU A 9 6.88 -27.31 19.77
C LEU A 9 8.38 -27.62 19.58
N VAL A 10 9.12 -26.73 18.91
CA VAL A 10 10.57 -26.89 18.72
C VAL A 10 11.28 -26.89 20.07
N PHE A 11 10.97 -25.94 20.97
CA PHE A 11 11.56 -25.92 22.32
C PHE A 11 11.21 -27.16 23.13
N ALA A 12 9.97 -27.65 23.06
CA ALA A 12 9.54 -28.84 23.79
C ALA A 12 10.24 -30.10 23.28
N VAL A 13 10.36 -30.27 21.96
CA VAL A 13 11.03 -31.42 21.36
C VAL A 13 12.53 -31.39 21.65
N PHE A 14 13.20 -30.25 21.43
CA PHE A 14 14.63 -30.12 21.71
C PHE A 14 14.94 -30.25 23.20
N GLY A 15 14.17 -29.57 24.05
CA GLY A 15 14.29 -29.66 25.49
C GLY A 15 14.05 -31.08 26.01
N GLY A 16 13.05 -31.78 25.47
CA GLY A 16 12.77 -33.18 25.78
C GLY A 16 13.92 -34.11 25.40
N VAL A 17 14.48 -33.97 24.20
CA VAL A 17 15.64 -34.76 23.75
C VAL A 17 16.87 -34.48 24.61
N MET A 18 17.17 -33.20 24.89
CA MET A 18 18.28 -32.80 25.77
C MET A 18 18.14 -33.37 27.18
N LEU A 19 16.97 -33.24 27.80
CA LEU A 19 16.70 -33.76 29.15
C LEU A 19 16.76 -35.29 29.18
N TYR A 20 16.22 -35.96 28.16
CA TYR A 20 16.28 -37.41 28.04
C TYR A 20 17.73 -37.91 27.91
N SER A 21 18.54 -37.28 27.06
CA SER A 21 19.95 -37.60 26.92
C SER A 21 20.74 -37.32 28.20
N LEU A 22 20.50 -36.18 28.86
CA LEU A 22 21.14 -35.84 30.13
C LEU A 22 20.79 -36.85 31.24
N HIS A 23 19.53 -37.29 31.29
CA HIS A 23 19.09 -38.30 32.24
C HIS A 23 19.86 -39.62 32.06
N HIS A 24 20.03 -40.11 30.83
CA HIS A 24 20.79 -41.33 30.54
C HIS A 24 22.28 -41.21 30.91
N ILE A 25 22.88 -40.03 30.72
CA ILE A 25 24.26 -39.76 31.16
C ILE A 25 24.36 -39.84 32.69
N LEU A 26 23.48 -39.14 33.40
CA LEU A 26 23.50 -39.06 34.86
C LEU A 26 23.13 -40.40 35.53
N ALA A 27 22.25 -41.18 34.90
CA ALA A 27 21.84 -42.50 35.40
C ALA A 27 22.93 -43.57 35.25
N GLY A 28 24.06 -43.27 34.59
CA GLY A 28 25.18 -44.22 34.43
C GLY A 28 24.79 -45.51 33.70
N SER A 29 23.65 -45.51 32.99
CA SER A 29 23.01 -46.69 32.41
C SER A 29 23.61 -47.12 31.08
N PHE A 30 24.90 -46.87 30.86
CA PHE A 30 25.64 -47.54 29.80
C PHE A 30 26.19 -48.85 30.37
N PRO A 31 25.63 -50.02 30.01
CA PRO A 31 26.14 -51.29 30.48
C PRO A 31 27.61 -51.42 30.06
N ALA A 32 28.50 -51.48 31.04
CA ALA A 32 29.96 -51.51 30.86
C ALA A 32 30.49 -52.80 30.21
N ASN A 33 29.64 -53.60 29.56
CA ASN A 33 30.02 -54.95 29.12
C ASN A 33 29.81 -55.15 27.61
N THR A 34 30.95 -55.30 26.94
CA THR A 34 31.20 -56.06 25.69
C THR A 34 30.67 -55.52 24.36
N THR A 35 31.20 -54.39 23.89
CA THR A 35 31.42 -54.10 22.45
C THR A 35 32.53 -53.06 22.29
N PRO A 36 33.27 -53.04 21.15
CA PRO A 36 34.53 -52.30 21.02
C PRO A 36 34.34 -50.83 21.32
N ALA A 37 35.29 -50.26 22.06
CA ALA A 37 35.32 -48.89 22.54
C ALA A 37 34.61 -47.91 21.58
N HIS A 38 33.38 -47.54 21.91
CA HIS A 38 32.76 -46.31 21.44
C HIS A 38 33.59 -45.17 22.02
N GLY A 39 34.71 -44.89 21.34
CA GLY A 39 35.69 -43.92 21.78
C GLY A 39 35.05 -42.53 21.87
N ALA A 40 35.67 -41.65 22.64
CA ALA A 40 35.24 -40.25 22.80
C ALA A 40 34.87 -39.52 21.49
N GLY A 41 35.30 -40.01 20.32
CA GLY A 41 34.89 -39.55 18.99
C GLY A 41 33.41 -39.73 18.64
N ASP A 42 32.73 -40.79 19.10
CA ASP A 42 31.30 -40.99 18.81
C ASP A 42 30.44 -39.93 19.54
N TRP A 43 30.85 -39.56 20.75
CA TRP A 43 30.21 -38.51 21.53
C TRP A 43 30.37 -37.12 20.89
N ALA A 44 31.59 -36.80 20.44
CA ALA A 44 31.87 -35.56 19.74
C ALA A 44 31.03 -35.42 18.46
N THR A 45 30.82 -36.53 17.75
CA THR A 45 29.99 -36.57 16.53
C THR A 45 28.52 -36.28 16.85
N TRP A 46 27.96 -36.85 17.92
CA TRP A 46 26.57 -36.63 18.31
C TRP A 46 26.31 -35.18 18.76
N VAL A 47 27.19 -34.62 19.59
CA VAL A 47 27.12 -33.21 20.02
C VAL A 47 27.26 -32.28 18.81
N GLY A 48 28.16 -32.58 17.89
CA GLY A 48 28.33 -31.82 16.65
C GLY A 48 27.08 -31.84 15.76
N ALA A 49 26.41 -32.99 15.64
CA ALA A 49 25.18 -33.12 14.88
C ALA A 49 24.04 -32.25 15.47
N ILE A 50 23.88 -32.24 16.79
CA ILE A 50 22.89 -31.37 17.46
C ILE A 50 23.23 -29.90 17.27
N GLY A 51 24.50 -29.53 17.42
CA GLY A 51 24.95 -28.16 17.15
C GLY A 51 24.61 -27.71 15.73
N THR A 52 24.74 -28.61 14.75
CA THR A 52 24.40 -28.34 13.35
C THR A 52 22.89 -28.13 13.16
N VAL A 53 22.04 -29.00 13.72
CA VAL A 53 20.58 -28.84 13.64
C VAL A 53 20.12 -27.56 14.34
N GLY A 54 20.66 -27.26 15.52
CA GLY A 54 20.38 -26.02 16.24
C GLY A 54 20.76 -24.78 15.43
N THR A 55 21.91 -24.82 14.75
CA THR A 55 22.35 -23.74 13.85
C THR A 55 21.39 -23.57 12.68
N LEU A 56 20.94 -24.65 12.04
CA LEU A 56 19.95 -24.59 10.94
C LEU A 56 18.60 -24.03 11.39
N ILE A 57 18.11 -24.40 12.57
CA ILE A 57 16.87 -23.83 13.12
C ILE A 57 17.05 -22.34 13.40
N GLY A 58 18.20 -21.95 13.97
CA GLY A 58 18.54 -20.56 14.23
C GLY A 58 18.57 -19.70 12.97
N THR A 59 19.16 -20.20 11.88
CA THR A 59 19.20 -19.47 10.60
C THR A 59 17.81 -19.36 9.97
N ILE A 60 16.99 -20.41 9.99
CA ILE A 60 15.59 -20.37 9.51
C ILE A 60 14.78 -19.34 10.31
N TRP A 61 14.94 -19.33 11.63
CA TRP A 61 14.24 -18.39 12.50
C TRP A 61 14.65 -16.94 12.22
N LEU A 62 15.96 -16.68 12.11
CA LEU A 62 16.50 -15.36 11.81
C LEU A 62 16.03 -14.85 10.43
N ALA A 63 16.08 -15.71 9.41
CA ALA A 63 15.57 -15.38 8.07
C ALA A 63 14.07 -15.03 8.10
N THR A 64 13.28 -15.83 8.83
CA THR A 64 11.84 -15.58 8.97
C THR A 64 11.55 -14.28 9.73
N ALA A 65 12.32 -13.98 10.77
CA ALA A 65 12.19 -12.74 11.55
C ALA A 65 12.52 -11.51 10.69
N ALA A 66 13.55 -11.58 9.85
CA ALA A 66 13.89 -10.51 8.91
C ALA A 66 12.72 -10.22 7.94
N THR A 67 12.14 -11.25 7.32
CA THR A 67 10.98 -11.09 6.42
C THR A 67 9.76 -10.51 7.13
N ARG A 68 9.51 -10.89 8.40
CA ARG A 68 8.39 -10.32 9.17
C ARG A 68 8.60 -8.84 9.45
N ARG A 69 9.82 -8.46 9.85
CA ARG A 69 10.17 -7.06 10.10
C ARG A 69 10.05 -6.21 8.84
N GLU A 70 10.53 -6.71 7.70
CA GLU A 70 10.40 -6.04 6.41
C GLU A 70 8.93 -5.81 6.04
N LYS A 71 8.08 -6.84 6.21
CA LYS A 71 6.63 -6.71 6.00
C LYS A 71 5.98 -5.69 6.93
N GLN A 72 6.40 -5.64 8.19
CA GLN A 72 5.87 -4.66 9.15
C GLN A 72 6.27 -3.24 8.75
N ILE A 73 7.55 -3.02 8.39
CA ILE A 73 8.04 -1.71 7.94
C ILE A 73 7.31 -1.27 6.65
N ALA A 74 7.10 -2.19 5.71
CA ALA A 74 6.36 -1.92 4.48
C ALA A 74 4.87 -1.58 4.76
N HIS A 75 4.26 -2.26 5.73
CA HIS A 75 2.90 -1.95 6.16
C HIS A 75 2.80 -0.58 6.83
N ASP A 76 3.70 -0.27 7.76
CA ASP A 76 3.70 0.99 8.50
C ASP A 76 3.98 2.17 7.56
N SER A 77 4.89 2.00 6.59
CA SER A 77 5.13 3.02 5.56
C SER A 77 3.94 3.21 4.64
N ALA A 78 3.21 2.14 4.29
CA ALA A 78 1.97 2.23 3.52
C ALA A 78 0.87 2.98 4.27
N VAL A 79 0.69 2.71 5.57
CA VAL A 79 -0.27 3.42 6.43
C VAL A 79 0.07 4.91 6.48
N LEU A 80 1.34 5.25 6.70
CA LEU A 80 1.78 6.65 6.75
C LEU A 80 1.56 7.35 5.40
N ALA A 81 1.89 6.69 4.29
CA ALA A 81 1.66 7.21 2.95
C ALA A 81 0.17 7.43 2.67
N ALA A 82 -0.70 6.48 3.04
CA ALA A 82 -2.14 6.59 2.85
C ALA A 82 -2.74 7.77 3.64
N ALA A 83 -2.32 7.94 4.89
CA ALA A 83 -2.74 9.09 5.71
C ALA A 83 -2.30 10.42 5.07
N GLY A 84 -1.07 10.51 4.57
CA GLY A 84 -0.57 11.69 3.88
C GLY A 84 -1.30 12.00 2.56
N ILE A 85 -1.68 10.97 1.80
CA ILE A 85 -2.40 11.13 0.54
C ILE A 85 -3.87 11.53 0.77
N GLN A 86 -4.53 11.04 1.82
CA GLN A 86 -5.93 11.39 2.09
C GLN A 86 -6.19 12.89 2.17
N ILE A 87 -5.29 13.65 2.82
CA ILE A 87 -5.41 15.10 2.93
C ILE A 87 -5.35 15.74 1.53
N ARG A 88 -4.40 15.30 0.71
CA ARG A 88 -4.24 15.77 -0.67
C ARG A 88 -5.46 15.45 -1.54
N LEU A 89 -6.06 14.27 -1.37
CA LEU A 89 -7.28 13.89 -2.09
C LEU A 89 -8.48 14.78 -1.74
N LEU A 90 -8.60 15.21 -0.48
CA LEU A 90 -9.66 16.13 -0.07
C LEU A 90 -9.48 17.51 -0.73
N ASP A 91 -8.26 18.02 -0.79
CA ASP A 91 -7.96 19.28 -1.47
C ASP A 91 -8.29 19.20 -2.97
N THR A 92 -7.91 18.09 -3.62
CA THR A 92 -8.26 17.82 -5.02
C THR A 92 -9.77 17.71 -5.21
N LEU A 93 -10.47 17.02 -4.32
CA LEU A 93 -11.92 16.88 -4.39
C LEU A 93 -12.63 18.24 -4.28
N HIS A 94 -12.20 19.10 -3.36
CA HIS A 94 -12.73 20.45 -3.23
C HIS A 94 -12.47 21.28 -4.50
N ALA A 95 -11.27 21.18 -5.09
CA ALA A 95 -10.95 21.87 -6.33
C ALA A 95 -11.85 21.40 -7.49
N LEU A 96 -12.09 20.09 -7.62
CA LEU A 96 -12.94 19.53 -8.68
C LEU A 96 -14.40 19.91 -8.52
N VAL A 97 -14.94 19.87 -7.29
CA VAL A 97 -16.32 20.29 -7.02
C VAL A 97 -16.49 21.77 -7.36
N ALA A 98 -15.55 22.63 -6.97
CA ALA A 98 -15.60 24.05 -7.30
C ALA A 98 -15.56 24.29 -8.83
N ILE A 99 -14.74 23.53 -9.57
CA ILE A 99 -14.67 23.62 -11.03
C ILE A 99 -15.97 23.12 -11.69
N ALA A 100 -16.54 22.01 -11.22
CA ALA A 100 -17.81 21.49 -11.72
C ALA A 100 -18.96 22.48 -11.48
N GLU A 101 -19.00 23.10 -10.29
CA GLU A 101 -19.98 24.15 -9.96
C GLU A 101 -19.80 25.40 -10.83
N GLU A 102 -18.57 25.79 -11.15
CA GLU A 102 -18.29 26.91 -12.06
C GLU A 102 -18.67 26.58 -13.51
N LEU A 103 -18.42 25.36 -13.98
CA LEU A 103 -18.81 24.89 -15.32
C LEU A 103 -20.33 24.78 -15.48
N GLY A 104 -21.04 24.36 -14.43
CA GLY A 104 -22.49 24.23 -14.45
C GLY A 104 -23.26 25.55 -14.32
N ARG A 105 -22.58 26.68 -14.06
CA ARG A 105 -23.25 27.98 -14.02
C ARG A 105 -23.63 28.42 -15.44
N PRO A 106 -24.86 28.93 -15.64
CA PRO A 106 -25.22 29.55 -16.91
C PRO A 106 -24.27 30.72 -17.19
N ILE A 107 -23.88 30.86 -18.45
CA ILE A 107 -23.04 31.98 -18.91
C ILE A 107 -23.89 33.25 -18.78
N GLU A 108 -23.53 34.14 -17.87
CA GLU A 108 -24.18 35.45 -17.77
C GLU A 108 -23.91 36.25 -19.06
N ASP A 109 -24.91 37.01 -19.53
CA ASP A 109 -24.98 37.68 -20.85
C ASP A 109 -23.81 38.69 -21.09
N ASP A 110 -23.17 39.11 -20.00
CA ASP A 110 -22.07 40.05 -19.90
C ASP A 110 -20.74 39.40 -19.45
N GLY A 111 -20.78 38.11 -19.12
CA GLY A 111 -19.64 37.32 -18.66
C GLY A 111 -18.83 36.78 -19.83
N LYS A 112 -17.63 37.34 -20.07
CA LYS A 112 -16.63 36.67 -20.91
C LYS A 112 -16.42 35.26 -20.37
N PRO A 113 -16.58 34.21 -21.18
CA PRO A 113 -16.41 32.85 -20.70
C PRO A 113 -15.00 32.72 -20.10
N GLN A 114 -14.89 32.12 -18.92
CA GLN A 114 -13.57 31.86 -18.36
C GLN A 114 -12.82 30.92 -19.31
N PRO A 115 -11.52 31.17 -19.57
CA PRO A 115 -10.76 30.30 -20.44
C PRO A 115 -10.63 28.93 -19.77
N TYR A 116 -11.04 27.86 -20.46
CA TYR A 116 -10.88 26.47 -20.00
C TYR A 116 -9.45 26.14 -19.56
N VAL A 117 -8.47 26.85 -20.09
CA VAL A 117 -7.06 26.82 -19.68
C VAL A 117 -6.89 27.08 -18.17
N THR A 118 -7.65 27.98 -17.58
CA THR A 118 -7.61 28.27 -16.14
C THR A 118 -8.09 27.06 -15.32
N TRP A 119 -9.19 26.42 -15.72
CA TRP A 119 -9.68 25.22 -15.07
C TRP A 119 -8.74 24.04 -15.26
N ALA A 120 -8.22 23.83 -16.46
CA ALA A 120 -7.19 22.82 -16.72
C ALA A 120 -5.96 23.02 -15.81
N HIS A 121 -5.49 24.26 -15.66
CA HIS A 121 -4.38 24.58 -14.77
C HIS A 121 -4.72 24.30 -13.30
N ARG A 122 -5.94 24.64 -12.84
CA ARG A 122 -6.42 24.33 -11.48
C ARG A 122 -6.52 22.82 -11.23
N ILE A 123 -6.99 22.04 -12.18
CA ILE A 123 -7.01 20.57 -12.06
C ILE A 123 -5.59 20.05 -11.90
N ARG A 124 -4.66 20.44 -12.78
CA ARG A 124 -3.26 19.98 -12.70
C ARG A 124 -2.59 20.38 -11.38
N SER A 125 -2.77 21.62 -10.92
CA SER A 125 -2.16 22.11 -9.69
C SER A 125 -2.77 21.46 -8.44
N SER A 126 -4.02 21.00 -8.51
CA SER A 126 -4.65 20.25 -7.43
C SER A 126 -4.11 18.83 -7.27
N ILE A 127 -3.46 18.26 -8.30
CA ILE A 127 -2.84 16.93 -8.25
C ILE A 127 -1.47 17.06 -7.56
N THR A 128 -1.47 16.92 -6.24
CA THR A 128 -0.26 17.11 -5.42
C THR A 128 0.46 15.80 -5.06
N TRP A 129 -0.02 14.65 -5.51
CA TRP A 129 0.67 13.36 -5.36
C TRP A 129 1.35 12.91 -6.65
N GLN A 130 2.50 12.27 -6.51
CA GLN A 130 3.28 11.69 -7.59
C GLN A 130 3.19 10.16 -7.59
N ILE A 131 3.59 9.53 -8.68
CA ILE A 131 3.70 8.06 -8.77
C ILE A 131 4.64 7.53 -7.68
N ALA A 132 5.70 8.27 -7.35
CA ALA A 132 6.62 7.91 -6.27
C ALA A 132 5.92 7.79 -4.90
N ASP A 133 4.94 8.65 -4.62
CA ASP A 133 4.13 8.61 -3.38
C ASP A 133 3.27 7.33 -3.30
N LEU A 134 3.01 6.67 -4.42
CA LEU A 134 2.22 5.44 -4.49
C LEU A 134 3.05 4.18 -4.25
N THR A 135 4.38 4.26 -4.32
CA THR A 135 5.29 3.12 -4.14
C THR A 135 5.06 2.39 -2.80
N PRO A 136 4.95 3.07 -1.64
CA PRO A 136 4.70 2.40 -0.38
C PRO A 136 3.35 1.67 -0.34
N LEU A 137 2.37 2.11 -1.14
CA LEU A 137 1.02 1.58 -1.16
C LEU A 137 0.86 0.30 -1.99
N ILE A 138 1.86 -0.08 -2.78
CA ILE A 138 1.80 -1.27 -3.67
C ILE A 138 1.55 -2.56 -2.87
N HIS A 139 2.13 -2.65 -1.67
CA HIS A 139 2.01 -3.83 -0.81
C HIS A 139 0.83 -3.75 0.17
N ALA A 140 0.09 -2.65 0.17
CA ALA A 140 -1.03 -2.46 1.07
C ALA A 140 -2.22 -3.36 0.70
N LYS A 141 -2.91 -3.88 1.71
CA LYS A 141 -4.19 -4.57 1.51
C LYS A 141 -5.22 -3.59 0.96
N GLY A 142 -6.04 -4.05 0.02
CA GLY A 142 -7.06 -3.21 -0.64
C GLY A 142 -6.57 -2.41 -1.84
N GLN A 143 -5.27 -2.50 -2.18
CA GLN A 143 -4.68 -1.95 -3.39
C GLN A 143 -5.09 -0.49 -3.71
N PRO A 144 -4.84 0.48 -2.80
CA PRO A 144 -5.15 1.88 -3.07
C PRO A 144 -4.26 2.49 -4.17
N ALA A 145 -3.05 1.97 -4.38
CA ALA A 145 -2.12 2.48 -5.40
C ALA A 145 -2.69 2.46 -6.83
N PRO A 146 -3.24 1.34 -7.34
CA PRO A 146 -3.90 1.32 -8.65
C PRO A 146 -5.04 2.34 -8.79
N ALA A 147 -5.92 2.44 -7.79
CA ALA A 147 -7.03 3.40 -7.81
C ALA A 147 -6.53 4.85 -7.89
N LEU A 148 -5.50 5.19 -7.11
CA LEU A 148 -4.87 6.50 -7.13
C LEU A 148 -4.15 6.82 -8.44
N ALA A 149 -3.51 5.82 -9.05
CA ALA A 149 -2.83 5.97 -10.34
C ALA A 149 -3.84 6.23 -11.46
N VAL A 150 -4.93 5.47 -11.49
CA VAL A 150 -6.03 5.64 -12.45
C VAL A 150 -6.72 7.00 -12.24
N ALA A 151 -7.01 7.37 -10.99
CA ALA A 151 -7.58 8.68 -10.67
C ALA A 151 -6.71 9.84 -11.14
N ARG A 152 -5.38 9.74 -10.93
CA ARG A 152 -4.43 10.75 -11.42
C ARG A 152 -4.45 10.86 -12.94
N GLU A 153 -4.39 9.74 -13.65
CA GLU A 153 -4.31 9.77 -15.11
C GLU A 153 -5.59 10.30 -15.74
N TRP A 154 -6.74 9.96 -15.16
CA TRP A 154 -8.02 10.52 -15.56
C TRP A 154 -8.06 12.04 -15.37
N LEU A 155 -7.60 12.56 -14.22
CA LEU A 155 -7.55 14.00 -13.98
C LEU A 155 -6.63 14.74 -14.96
N LEU A 156 -5.49 14.13 -15.31
CA LEU A 156 -4.60 14.69 -16.33
C LEU A 156 -5.26 14.70 -17.70
N SER A 157 -5.95 13.62 -18.08
CA SER A 157 -6.73 13.54 -19.31
C SER A 157 -7.83 14.61 -19.36
N CYS A 158 -8.57 14.82 -18.26
CA CYS A 158 -9.57 15.90 -18.18
C CYS A 158 -8.93 17.28 -18.38
N ALA A 159 -7.77 17.53 -17.76
CA ALA A 159 -7.06 18.79 -17.93
C ALA A 159 -6.53 18.98 -19.36
N ASP A 160 -6.03 17.93 -19.99
CA ASP A 160 -5.60 17.94 -21.39
C ASP A 160 -6.79 18.24 -22.32
N GLU A 161 -7.94 17.61 -22.09
CA GLU A 161 -9.16 17.83 -22.88
C GLU A 161 -9.63 19.28 -22.79
N LEU A 162 -9.76 19.82 -21.56
CA LEU A 162 -10.11 21.21 -21.31
C LEU A 162 -9.13 22.19 -21.97
N GLN A 163 -7.84 21.87 -21.98
CA GLN A 163 -6.81 22.73 -22.58
C GLN A 163 -6.76 22.63 -24.11
N SER A 164 -7.05 21.46 -24.67
CA SER A 164 -6.94 21.18 -26.10
C SER A 164 -8.03 21.88 -26.94
N ARG A 165 -9.13 22.27 -26.30
CA ARG A 165 -10.24 22.95 -26.96
C ARG A 165 -9.84 24.40 -27.25
N PRO A 166 -9.67 24.79 -28.53
CA PRO A 166 -9.39 26.17 -28.86
C PRO A 166 -10.59 27.00 -28.41
N PHE A 167 -10.32 27.97 -27.54
CA PHE A 167 -11.27 29.04 -27.29
C PHE A 167 -11.30 29.88 -28.58
N ASN A 168 -12.14 29.48 -29.53
CA ASN A 168 -12.22 30.18 -30.80
C ASN A 168 -12.79 31.56 -30.52
N GLN A 169 -11.95 32.58 -30.63
CA GLN A 169 -12.24 33.92 -30.15
C GLN A 169 -13.25 34.67 -31.05
N ASP A 170 -13.55 34.11 -32.22
CA ASP A 170 -14.59 34.56 -33.16
C ASP A 170 -15.97 34.01 -32.75
N TYR A 171 -16.44 34.40 -31.57
CA TYR A 171 -17.72 33.96 -30.98
C TYR A 171 -18.96 34.65 -31.59
N ASP A 172 -18.84 35.28 -32.75
CA ASP A 172 -19.96 35.99 -33.38
C ASP A 172 -21.01 35.03 -33.98
N ASP A 173 -20.66 33.75 -34.24
CA ASP A 173 -21.55 32.75 -34.86
C ASP A 173 -21.73 31.46 -34.02
N PHE A 174 -21.11 31.33 -32.85
CA PHE A 174 -21.25 30.12 -32.04
C PHE A 174 -22.56 30.18 -31.25
N GLU A 175 -23.51 29.29 -31.57
CA GLU A 175 -24.82 29.29 -30.93
C GLU A 175 -24.68 28.99 -29.43
N TYR A 176 -25.19 29.89 -28.59
CA TYR A 176 -25.11 29.84 -27.12
C TYR A 176 -25.49 28.47 -26.51
N TRP A 177 -26.38 27.71 -27.16
CA TRP A 177 -26.79 26.39 -26.69
C TRP A 177 -25.70 25.31 -26.86
N GLU A 178 -24.84 25.40 -27.88
CA GLU A 178 -23.71 24.46 -28.04
C GLU A 178 -22.67 24.64 -26.92
N ALA A 179 -22.44 25.88 -26.49
CA ALA A 179 -21.57 26.18 -25.35
C ALA A 179 -22.15 25.64 -24.03
N ALA A 180 -23.46 25.74 -23.83
CA ALA A 180 -24.14 25.22 -22.65
C ALA A 180 -24.11 23.67 -22.59
N GLU A 181 -24.41 22.99 -23.69
CA GLU A 181 -24.33 21.53 -23.79
C GLU A 181 -22.89 21.04 -23.56
N PHE A 182 -21.92 21.75 -24.12
CA PHE A 182 -20.51 21.44 -23.91
C PHE A 182 -20.07 21.65 -22.45
N ASN A 183 -20.43 22.78 -21.83
CA ASN A 183 -20.15 23.04 -20.41
C ASN A 183 -20.73 21.95 -19.51
N GLN A 184 -21.96 21.51 -19.79
CA GLN A 184 -22.59 20.41 -19.07
C GLN A 184 -21.81 19.10 -19.23
N SER A 185 -21.41 18.77 -20.46
CA SER A 185 -20.59 17.59 -20.74
C SER A 185 -19.24 17.61 -19.99
N GLN A 186 -18.57 18.76 -19.95
CA GLN A 186 -17.34 18.93 -19.18
C GLN A 186 -17.58 18.84 -17.67
N ALA A 187 -18.69 19.41 -17.15
CA ALA A 187 -19.08 19.28 -15.75
C ALA A 187 -19.31 17.81 -15.38
N ASP A 188 -19.97 17.03 -16.24
CA ASP A 188 -20.21 15.61 -16.05
C ASP A 188 -18.89 14.81 -16.00
N ILE A 189 -17.94 15.13 -16.88
CA ILE A 189 -16.58 14.53 -16.88
C ILE A 189 -15.85 14.84 -15.57
N VAL A 190 -15.87 16.10 -15.11
CA VAL A 190 -15.24 16.52 -13.84
C VAL A 190 -15.92 15.85 -12.65
N HIS A 191 -17.25 15.68 -12.66
CA HIS A 191 -17.97 14.92 -11.66
C HIS A 191 -17.56 13.43 -11.63
N GLY A 192 -17.38 12.81 -12.80
CA GLY A 192 -16.84 11.45 -12.90
C GLY A 192 -15.45 11.33 -12.27
N ALA A 193 -14.58 12.31 -12.52
CA ALA A 193 -13.26 12.37 -11.90
C ALA A 193 -13.33 12.51 -10.36
N ALA A 194 -14.28 13.31 -9.85
CA ALA A 194 -14.52 13.46 -8.43
C ALA A 194 -14.98 12.14 -7.78
N GLU A 195 -15.83 11.35 -8.43
CA GLU A 195 -16.22 10.01 -7.95
C GLU A 195 -15.04 9.05 -7.88
N MET A 196 -14.15 9.07 -8.87
CA MET A 196 -12.93 8.26 -8.84
C MET A 196 -12.01 8.64 -7.67
N ILE A 197 -11.90 9.93 -7.34
CA ILE A 197 -11.16 10.39 -6.16
C ILE A 197 -11.83 9.94 -4.86
N ARG A 198 -13.18 9.96 -4.79
CA ARG A 198 -13.91 9.41 -3.64
C ARG A 198 -13.66 7.91 -3.47
N GLU A 199 -13.63 7.15 -4.56
CA GLU A 199 -13.32 5.72 -4.52
C GLU A 199 -11.88 5.45 -4.07
N ALA A 200 -10.91 6.19 -4.61
CA ALA A 200 -9.51 6.12 -4.18
C ALA A 200 -9.37 6.46 -2.69
N LYS A 201 -10.08 7.49 -2.21
CA LYS A 201 -10.12 7.84 -0.79
C LYS A 201 -10.70 6.69 0.05
N ARG A 202 -11.82 6.08 -0.37
CA ARG A 202 -12.41 4.91 0.33
C ARG A 202 -11.41 3.75 0.41
N ALA A 203 -10.58 3.55 -0.61
CA ALA A 203 -9.51 2.54 -0.57
C ALA A 203 -8.44 2.85 0.48
N CYS A 204 -8.06 4.12 0.63
CA CYS A 204 -7.20 4.57 1.72
C CYS A 204 -7.88 4.43 3.09
N ASP A 205 -9.15 4.79 3.22
CA ASP A 205 -9.91 4.68 4.47
C ASP A 205 -9.92 3.24 5.00
N ARG A 206 -10.18 2.25 4.13
CA ARG A 206 -10.13 0.81 4.48
C ARG A 206 -8.76 0.35 4.99
N LEU A 207 -7.67 0.96 4.51
CA LEU A 207 -6.33 0.65 5.01
C LEU A 207 -6.15 1.19 6.44
N LEU A 208 -6.69 2.38 6.72
CA LEU A 208 -6.57 3.02 8.03
C LEU A 208 -7.49 2.43 9.09
N GLU A 209 -8.62 1.82 8.72
CA GLU A 209 -9.53 1.13 9.65
C GLU A 209 -8.84 0.01 10.46
N HIS A 210 -7.73 -0.53 9.97
CA HIS A 210 -6.96 -1.57 10.65
C HIS A 210 -5.87 -1.04 11.59
N VAL A 211 -5.68 0.27 11.65
CA VAL A 211 -4.70 0.90 12.54
C VAL A 211 -5.35 1.03 13.92
N PRO A 212 -4.77 0.42 14.98
CA PRO A 212 -5.31 0.57 16.33
C PRO A 212 -5.29 2.05 16.73
N ALA A 213 -6.38 2.51 17.35
CA ALA A 213 -6.45 3.86 17.91
C ALA A 213 -5.30 4.05 18.94
N PRO A 214 -4.67 5.24 18.97
CA PRO A 214 -3.56 5.53 19.88
C PRO A 214 -3.95 5.47 21.36
#